data_AF-A0A930MUI2-F1
#
_entry.id   AF-A0A930MUI2-F1
#
_cell.length_a   1.000
_cell.length_b   1.000
_cell.length_c   1.000
_cell.angle_alpha   90.00
_cell.angle_beta   90.00
_cell.angle_gamma   90.00
#
_symmetry.space_group_name_H-M   'P 1'
#
loop_
_entity.id
_entity.type
_entity.pdbx_description
1 polymer ?
#
loop_
_entity_poly.entity_id
_entity_poly.type
_entity_poly.pdbx_seq_one_letter_code
_entity_poly.pdbx_strand_id
1 'polypeptide(L)'
;MDRETWSFREEALESVRLMESVGIILYDCEEAATLLNRIHGDVPGWWNEPERQAVIKRIRKNYLFEVEDIDGWWMRELLRQARS
;
A
#
# COMPACT_ATOMS: atom_id res chain seq x y z
N MET A 1 0.52 2.85 16.51
CA MET A 1 -0.43 3.95 16.20
C MET A 1 -1.76 3.26 15.94
N ASP A 2 -2.80 3.42 16.78
CA ASP A 2 -3.92 2.46 16.84
C ASP A 2 -4.96 2.62 15.72
N ARG A 3 -5.44 1.47 15.21
CA ARG A 3 -6.49 1.29 14.18
C ARG A 3 -7.78 2.07 14.46
N GLU A 4 -7.99 2.48 15.70
CA GLU A 4 -9.19 3.19 16.18
C GLU A 4 -9.19 4.70 15.86
N THR A 5 -8.06 5.28 15.44
CA THR A 5 -7.96 6.73 15.22
C THR A 5 -8.32 7.20 13.81
N TRP A 6 -8.46 6.29 12.84
CA TRP A 6 -8.76 6.62 11.45
C TRP A 6 -9.98 5.85 10.94
N SER A 7 -11.09 6.56 10.73
CA SER A 7 -12.24 6.01 10.02
C SER A 7 -11.96 6.04 8.52
N PHE A 8 -11.57 4.91 7.94
CA PHE A 8 -11.63 4.76 6.49
C PHE A 8 -13.08 4.84 6.04
N ARG A 9 -13.31 5.33 4.82
CA ARG A 9 -14.63 5.26 4.21
C ARG A 9 -15.03 3.80 4.04
N GLU A 10 -16.31 3.49 4.17
CA GLU A 10 -16.82 2.11 4.11
C GLU A 10 -16.39 1.40 2.82
N GLU A 11 -16.41 2.10 1.68
CA GLU A 11 -16.00 1.58 0.38
C GLU A 11 -14.50 1.20 0.31
N ALA A 12 -13.67 1.78 1.19
CA ALA A 12 -12.23 1.53 1.25
C ALA A 12 -11.84 0.39 2.21
N LEU A 13 -12.72 0.02 3.16
CA LEU A 13 -12.40 -0.94 4.22
C LEU A 13 -11.96 -2.30 3.68
N GLU A 14 -12.63 -2.81 2.65
CA GLU A 14 -12.25 -4.09 2.02
C GLU A 14 -10.82 -4.04 1.48
N SER A 15 -10.46 -2.93 0.82
CA SER A 15 -9.14 -2.77 0.21
C SER A 15 -8.05 -2.57 1.26
N VAL A 16 -8.36 -1.84 2.34
CA VAL A 16 -7.47 -1.71 3.50
C VAL A 16 -7.20 -3.07 4.13
N ARG A 17 -8.23 -3.89 4.40
CA ARG A 17 -8.06 -5.24 4.95
C ARG A 17 -7.23 -6.15 4.06
N LEU A 18 -7.38 -6.03 2.74
CA LEU A 18 -6.54 -6.77 1.79
C LEU A 18 -5.08 -6.33 1.87
N MET A 19 -4.81 -5.01 1.96
CA MET A 19 -3.43 -4.50 2.12
C MET A 19 -2.81 -4.89 3.46
N GLU A 20 -3.58 -4.89 4.54
CA GLU A 20 -3.17 -5.40 5.87
C GLU A 20 -2.77 -6.88 5.76
N SER A 21 -3.57 -7.71 5.10
CA SER A 21 -3.32 -9.16 5.00
C SER A 21 -2.01 -9.54 4.29
N VAL A 22 -1.46 -8.66 3.46
CA VAL A 22 -0.19 -8.88 2.73
C VAL A 22 0.96 -8.00 3.26
N GLY A 23 0.76 -7.36 4.41
CA GLY A 23 1.77 -6.55 5.10
C GLY A 23 2.15 -5.26 4.37
N ILE A 24 1.26 -4.71 3.54
CA ILE A 24 1.45 -3.38 2.91
C ILE A 24 1.11 -2.28 3.91
N ILE A 25 0.03 -2.44 4.67
CA ILE A 25 -0.35 -1.54 5.76
C ILE A 25 -0.01 -2.22 7.08
N LEU A 26 0.79 -1.53 7.89
CA LEU A 26 1.13 -1.90 9.26
C LEU A 26 0.86 -0.67 10.13
N TYR A 27 0.25 -0.90 11.30
CA TYR A 27 -0.11 0.18 12.24
C TYR A 27 0.86 0.27 13.41
N ASP A 28 1.60 -0.81 13.65
CA ASP A 28 2.61 -0.88 14.67
C ASP A 28 4.01 -0.57 14.11
N CYS A 29 4.74 0.29 14.84
CA CYS A 29 6.05 0.76 14.41
C CYS A 29 7.12 -0.35 14.55
N GLU A 30 6.99 -1.25 15.52
CA GLU A 30 7.92 -2.35 15.73
C GLU A 30 7.73 -3.44 14.66
N GLU A 31 6.48 -3.75 14.31
CA GLU A 31 6.14 -4.62 13.18
C GLU A 31 6.71 -4.07 11.86
N ALA A 32 6.53 -2.76 11.62
CA ALA A 32 7.07 -2.10 10.44
C ALA A 32 8.61 -2.14 10.40
N ALA A 33 9.28 -1.84 11.52
CA ALA A 33 10.74 -1.92 11.62
C ALA A 33 11.26 -3.35 11.40
N THR A 34 10.57 -4.35 11.96
CA THR A 34 10.88 -5.76 11.78
C THR A 34 10.76 -6.18 10.32
N LEU A 35 9.69 -5.76 9.64
CA LEU A 35 9.51 -6.01 8.21
C LEU A 35 10.65 -5.39 7.41
N LEU A 36 10.98 -4.11 7.65
CA LEU A 36 12.06 -3.42 6.95
C LEU A 36 13.40 -4.15 7.12
N ASN A 37 13.74 -4.53 8.35
CA ASN A 37 14.96 -5.30 8.61
C ASN A 37 14.96 -6.67 7.91
N ARG A 38 13.79 -7.28 7.69
CA ARG A 38 13.68 -8.53 6.93
C ARG A 38 13.85 -8.32 5.42
N ILE A 39 13.28 -7.26 4.85
CA ILE A 39 13.17 -7.09 3.40
C ILE A 39 14.25 -6.18 2.79
N HIS A 40 15.03 -5.45 3.60
CA HIS A 40 15.98 -4.45 3.08
C HIS A 40 16.98 -5.01 2.06
N GLY A 41 17.33 -6.30 2.16
CA GLY A 41 18.23 -6.97 1.22
C GLY A 41 17.59 -7.35 -0.13
N ASP A 42 16.26 -7.43 -0.20
CA ASP A 42 15.51 -7.77 -1.42
C ASP A 42 14.08 -7.20 -1.38
N VAL A 43 13.99 -5.86 -1.35
CA VAL A 43 12.72 -5.15 -1.45
C VAL A 43 11.98 -5.49 -2.76
N PRO A 44 12.64 -5.60 -3.94
CA PRO A 44 11.97 -5.98 -5.17
C PRO A 44 11.38 -7.39 -5.13
N GLY A 45 12.10 -8.37 -4.59
CA GLY A 45 11.62 -9.74 -4.46
C GLY A 45 10.43 -9.83 -3.51
N TRP A 46 10.51 -9.16 -2.35
CA TRP A 46 9.36 -8.99 -1.47
C TRP A 46 8.20 -8.37 -2.23
N TRP A 47 8.35 -7.19 -2.81
CA TRP A 47 7.24 -6.51 -3.50
C TRP A 47 6.57 -7.36 -4.59
N ASN A 48 7.33 -8.18 -5.31
CA ASN A 48 6.85 -9.02 -6.40
C ASN A 48 6.29 -10.40 -5.98
N GLU A 49 6.18 -10.69 -4.68
CA GLU A 49 5.55 -11.92 -4.21
C GLU A 49 4.13 -12.09 -4.81
N PRO A 50 3.76 -13.30 -5.30
CA PRO A 50 2.50 -13.52 -6.03
C PRO A 50 1.25 -13.09 -5.26
N GLU A 51 1.19 -13.35 -3.95
CA GLU A 51 0.06 -13.01 -3.09
C GLU A 51 -0.11 -11.48 -2.99
N ARG A 52 1.00 -10.76 -2.82
CA ARG A 52 1.00 -9.29 -2.74
C ARG A 52 0.59 -8.67 -4.08
N GLN A 53 1.12 -9.20 -5.18
CA GLN A 53 0.76 -8.73 -6.53
C GLN A 53 -0.71 -9.03 -6.88
N ALA A 54 -1.29 -10.12 -6.37
CA ALA A 54 -2.72 -10.40 -6.55
C ALA A 54 -3.60 -9.34 -5.86
N VAL A 55 -3.25 -8.94 -4.64
CA VAL A 55 -3.93 -7.84 -3.92
C VAL A 55 -3.76 -6.51 -4.66
N ILE A 56 -2.54 -6.17 -5.10
CA ILE A 56 -2.28 -4.93 -5.84
C ILE A 56 -3.10 -4.88 -7.13
N LYS A 57 -3.18 -5.97 -7.90
CA LYS A 57 -4.00 -6.04 -9.12
C LYS A 57 -5.48 -5.81 -8.83
N ARG A 58 -6.00 -6.40 -7.74
CA ARG A 58 -7.40 -6.21 -7.32
C ARG A 58 -7.68 -4.75 -6.95
N ILE A 59 -6.80 -4.13 -6.17
CA ILE A 59 -6.95 -2.72 -5.77
C ILE A 59 -6.85 -1.79 -6.99
N ARG A 60 -5.88 -2.04 -7.88
CA ARG A 60 -5.75 -1.31 -9.15
C ARG A 60 -7.03 -1.38 -9.98
N LYS A 61 -7.63 -2.57 -10.10
CA LYS A 61 -8.91 -2.71 -10.82
C LYS A 61 -10.03 -1.88 -10.20
N ASN A 62 -10.08 -1.81 -8.87
CA ASN A 62 -11.15 -1.14 -8.14
C ASN A 62 -11.02 0.39 -8.13
N TYR A 63 -9.79 0.93 -8.13
CA TYR A 63 -9.55 2.37 -7.94
C TYR A 63 -8.87 3.07 -9.12
N LEU A 64 -8.26 2.31 -10.03
CA LEU A 64 -7.41 2.85 -11.09
C LEU A 64 -7.91 2.48 -12.50
N PHE A 65 -9.18 2.08 -12.63
CA PHE A 65 -9.77 1.77 -13.94
C PHE A 65 -9.88 3.01 -14.85
N GLU A 66 -9.90 4.22 -14.28
CA GLU A 66 -10.08 5.49 -15.04
C GLU A 66 -8.78 6.23 -15.37
N VAL A 67 -7.61 5.74 -14.94
CA VAL A 67 -6.34 6.47 -15.11
C VAL A 67 -5.48 5.78 -16.17
N GLU A 68 -5.37 6.39 -17.36
CA GLU A 68 -4.54 5.87 -18.46
C GLU A 68 -3.03 5.78 -18.10
N ASP A 69 -2.54 6.67 -17.24
CA ASP A 69 -1.13 6.71 -16.78
C ASP A 69 -1.05 6.84 -15.25
N ILE A 70 -1.17 5.70 -14.58
CA ILE A 70 -1.17 5.57 -13.11
C ILE A 70 0.20 5.97 -12.53
N ASP A 71 1.28 5.53 -13.16
CA ASP A 71 2.64 5.79 -12.68
C ASP A 71 2.96 7.28 -12.75
N GLY A 72 2.56 7.95 -13.85
CA GLY A 72 2.65 9.40 -13.95
C GLY A 72 1.75 10.14 -12.97
N TRP A 73 0.54 9.65 -12.69
CA TRP A 73 -0.34 10.26 -11.68
C TRP A 73 0.27 10.21 -10.28
N TRP A 74 0.77 9.04 -9.85
CA TRP A 74 1.41 8.88 -8.55
C TRP A 74 2.71 9.68 -8.41
N MET A 75 3.55 9.72 -9.45
CA MET A 75 4.76 10.56 -9.44
C MET A 75 4.41 12.04 -9.20
N ARG A 76 3.37 12.56 -9.87
CA ARG A 76 2.92 13.95 -9.69
C ARG A 76 2.44 14.20 -8.27
N GLU A 77 1.67 13.28 -7.70
CA GLU A 77 1.14 13.41 -6.35
C GLU A 77 2.24 13.36 -5.28
N LEU A 78 3.19 12.43 -5.40
CA LEU A 78 4.34 12.33 -4.49
C LEU A 78 5.21 13.59 -4.54
N LEU A 79 5.48 14.11 -5.74
CA LEU A 79 6.21 15.37 -5.91
C LEU A 79 5.46 16.57 -5.32
N ARG A 80 4.12 16.58 -5.39
CA ARG A 80 3.28 17.61 -4.78
C ARG A 80 3.40 17.59 -3.25
N GLN A 81 3.32 16.42 -2.65
CA GLN A 81 3.41 16.26 -1.19
C GLN A 81 4.80 16.57 -0.65
N ALA A 82 5.88 16.21 -1.37
CA ALA A 82 7.26 16.50 -0.95
C ALA A 82 7.63 18.00 -0.98
N ARG A 83 6.79 18.86 -1.56
CA ARG A 83 6.98 20.32 -1.63
C ARG A 83 6.18 21.09 -0.58
N SER A 84 5.37 20.41 0.23
CA SER A 84 4.65 20.96 1.41
C SER A 84 5.35 20.55 2.69
#